data_AF-A0AAD5GL71-F1
#
_entry.id   AF-A0AAD5GL71-F1
#
_cell.length_a   1.000
_cell.length_b   1.000
_cell.length_c   1.000
_cell.angle_alpha   90.00
_cell.angle_beta   90.00
_cell.angle_gamma   90.00
#
_symmetry.space_group_name_H-M   'P 1'
#
loop_
_entity.id
_entity.type
_entity.pdbx_description
1 polymer ?
#
loop_
_entity_poly.entity_id
_entity_poly.type
_entity_poly.pdbx_seq_one_letter_code
_entity_poly.pdbx_strand_id
1 'polypeptide(L)'
;MAATGETQPAKHQEVGHKSLLQSDALYQYILETSVYPREPQPMKELREVTAKHPWNLMTTSADEGQFLNLLLKLINAKNTMEIGVYTGYSLLSTALALPEDGKILALDINRENYE
;
A
#
# COMPACT_ATOMS: atom_id res chain seq x y z
N MET A 1 -40.90 12.89 16.39
CA MET A 1 -40.23 12.20 17.52
C MET A 1 -39.00 11.52 16.94
N ALA A 2 -37.82 12.06 17.24
CA ALA A 2 -36.54 11.57 16.74
C ALA A 2 -36.18 10.26 17.46
N ALA A 3 -35.90 9.21 16.70
CA ALA A 3 -35.28 8.00 17.22
C ALA A 3 -33.78 8.30 17.41
N THR A 4 -33.36 8.33 18.67
CA THR A 4 -31.98 8.51 19.10
C THR A 4 -31.15 7.31 18.69
N GLY A 5 -30.29 7.49 17.69
CA GLY A 5 -29.26 6.51 17.34
C GLY A 5 -28.14 6.56 18.38
N GLU A 6 -27.97 5.48 19.13
CA GLU A 6 -26.79 5.27 19.97
C GLU A 6 -25.60 4.99 19.05
N THR A 7 -24.73 5.99 18.87
CA THR A 7 -23.43 5.83 18.25
C THR A 7 -22.53 5.02 19.19
N GLN A 8 -22.31 3.74 18.87
CA GLN A 8 -21.25 2.96 19.50
C GLN A 8 -19.89 3.59 19.19
N PRO A 9 -19.03 3.87 20.18
CA PRO A 9 -17.70 4.37 19.91
C PRO A 9 -16.89 3.28 19.22
N ALA A 10 -16.41 3.56 18.01
CA ALA A 10 -15.45 2.72 17.31
C ALA A 10 -14.21 2.54 18.20
N LYS A 11 -13.98 1.32 18.69
CA LYS A 11 -12.76 0.94 19.43
C LYS A 11 -11.60 0.77 18.44
N HIS A 12 -11.18 1.84 17.79
CA HIS A 12 -9.83 1.91 17.25
C HIS A 12 -9.00 2.72 18.25
N GLN A 13 -8.11 2.03 18.97
CA GLN A 13 -7.02 2.69 19.68
C GLN A 13 -6.25 3.50 18.64
N GLU A 14 -6.07 4.81 18.90
CA GLU A 14 -5.08 5.59 18.15
C GLU A 14 -3.73 4.91 18.35
N VAL A 15 -3.21 4.29 17.28
CA VAL A 15 -1.83 3.81 17.28
C VAL A 15 -0.99 5.07 17.29
N GLY A 16 -0.39 5.41 18.44
CA GLY A 16 0.38 6.66 18.61
C GLY A 16 1.66 6.76 17.77
N HIS A 17 1.86 5.83 16.83
CA HIS A 17 3.07 5.62 16.05
C HIS A 17 2.73 5.25 14.61
N LYS A 18 3.55 5.70 13.65
CA LYS A 18 3.32 5.55 12.20
C LYS A 18 3.59 4.14 11.68
N SER A 19 4.18 3.26 12.49
CA SER A 19 4.58 1.91 12.10
C SER A 19 4.62 0.97 13.31
N LEU A 20 4.97 -0.30 13.06
CA LEU A 20 5.14 -1.33 14.08
C LEU A 20 6.50 -1.25 14.82
N LEU A 21 7.36 -0.29 14.46
CA LEU A 21 8.69 -0.16 15.02
C LEU A 21 8.69 0.64 16.33
N GLN A 22 9.77 0.52 17.10
CA GLN A 22 9.91 1.18 18.40
C GLN A 22 9.87 2.72 18.35
N SER A 23 10.07 3.34 17.18
CA SER A 23 9.95 4.79 17.02
C SER A 23 9.70 5.19 15.57
N ASP A 24 9.00 6.32 15.39
CA ASP A 24 8.82 6.95 14.07
C ASP A 24 10.16 7.34 13.44
N ALA A 25 11.15 7.73 14.24
CA ALA A 25 12.48 8.10 13.77
C ALA A 25 13.20 6.90 13.13
N LEU A 26 13.06 5.70 13.71
CA LEU A 26 13.65 4.49 13.14
C LEU A 26 12.96 4.11 11.82
N TYR A 27 11.63 4.23 11.77
CA TYR A 27 10.89 4.00 10.53
C TYR A 27 11.30 4.98 9.44
N GLN A 28 11.37 6.27 9.75
CA GLN A 28 11.79 7.29 8.81
C GLN A 28 13.23 7.06 8.32
N TYR A 29 14.14 6.63 9.19
CA TYR A 29 15.50 6.26 8.81
C TYR A 29 15.54 5.15 7.74
N ILE A 30 14.72 4.10 7.90
CA ILE A 30 14.62 3.01 6.92
C ILE A 30 14.13 3.57 5.58
N LEU A 31 13.07 4.40 5.61
CA LEU A 31 12.48 4.96 4.41
C LEU A 31 13.47 5.84 3.65
N GLU A 32 14.11 6.78 4.33
CA GLU A 32 15.04 7.75 3.71
C GLU A 32 16.34 7.10 3.23
N THR A 33 16.83 6.10 3.95
CA THR A 33 18.14 5.49 3.65
C THR A 33 18.05 4.35 2.65
N SER A 34 16.99 3.54 2.72
CA SER A 34 16.93 2.26 2.01
C SER A 34 15.76 2.13 1.02
N VAL A 35 14.68 2.87 1.23
CA VAL A 35 13.43 2.72 0.46
C VAL A 35 13.31 3.80 -0.61
N TYR A 36 13.10 5.06 -0.22
CA TYR A 36 12.87 6.17 -1.17
C TYR A 36 13.96 6.34 -2.22
N PRO A 37 15.27 6.20 -1.93
CA PRO A 37 16.31 6.30 -2.95
C PRO A 37 16.23 5.22 -4.05
N ARG A 38 15.49 4.12 -3.79
CA ARG A 38 15.32 2.99 -4.70
C ARG A 38 13.87 2.83 -5.18
N GLU A 39 12.97 3.72 -4.77
CA GLU A 39 11.57 3.68 -5.17
C GLU A 39 11.47 4.03 -6.66
N PRO A 40 10.87 3.17 -7.51
CA PRO A 40 10.63 3.50 -8.90
C PRO A 40 9.76 4.76 -9.02
N GLN A 41 10.10 5.63 -9.97
CA GLN A 41 9.39 6.90 -10.11
C GLN A 41 7.87 6.77 -10.29
N PRO A 42 7.33 5.80 -11.07
CA PRO A 42 5.89 5.58 -11.14
C PRO A 42 5.24 5.26 -9.78
N MET A 43 5.95 4.57 -8.89
CA MET A 43 5.46 4.27 -7.54
C MET A 43 5.41 5.53 -6.68
N LYS A 44 6.46 6.37 -6.74
CA LYS A 44 6.46 7.67 -6.05
C LYS A 44 5.29 8.54 -6.49
N GLU A 45 5.05 8.64 -7.79
CA GLU A 45 3.92 9.40 -8.36
C GLU A 45 2.58 8.86 -7.85
N LEU A 46 2.39 7.54 -7.90
CA LEU A 46 1.16 6.91 -7.41
C LEU A 46 0.94 7.13 -5.91
N ARG A 47 2.01 7.11 -5.10
CA ARG A 47 1.97 7.42 -3.68
C ARG A 47 1.55 8.87 -3.42
N GLU A 48 2.07 9.82 -4.21
CA GLU A 48 1.71 11.24 -4.12
C GLU A 48 0.26 11.51 -4.55
N VAL A 49 -0.24 10.78 -5.54
CA VAL A 49 -1.67 10.81 -5.94
C VAL A 49 -2.54 10.23 -4.82
N THR A 50 -2.19 9.05 -4.33
CA THR A 50 -2.95 8.34 -3.30
C THR A 50 -2.99 9.14 -1.99
N ALA A 51 -1.92 9.86 -1.64
CA ALA A 51 -1.87 10.70 -0.44
C ALA A 51 -2.95 11.80 -0.40
N LYS A 52 -3.50 12.19 -1.56
CA LYS A 52 -4.58 13.18 -1.67
C LYS A 52 -5.98 12.56 -1.59
N HIS A 53 -6.09 11.23 -1.65
CA HIS A 53 -7.36 10.52 -1.57
C HIS A 53 -7.89 10.47 -0.12
N PRO A 54 -9.22 10.58 0.12
CA PRO A 54 -9.79 10.55 1.48
C PRO A 54 -9.45 9.29 2.29
N TRP A 55 -9.21 8.17 1.60
CA TRP A 55 -8.86 6.89 2.23
C TRP A 55 -7.38 6.52 2.08
N ASN A 56 -6.49 7.52 1.97
CA ASN A 56 -5.05 7.31 1.78
C ASN A 56 -4.39 6.34 2.77
N LEU A 57 -4.92 6.22 3.99
CA LEU A 57 -4.42 5.29 5.01
C LEU A 57 -4.52 3.81 4.62
N MET A 58 -5.31 3.46 3.61
CA MET A 58 -5.44 2.08 3.12
C MET A 58 -4.29 1.66 2.19
N THR A 59 -3.46 2.60 1.72
CA THR A 59 -2.37 2.27 0.80
C THR A 59 -1.30 1.42 1.48
N THR A 60 -0.76 0.44 0.75
CA THR A 60 0.48 -0.26 1.13
C THR A 60 1.61 0.75 1.33
N SER A 61 2.42 0.56 2.38
CA SER A 61 3.55 1.43 2.66
C SER A 61 4.70 1.23 1.66
N ALA A 62 5.59 2.21 1.53
CA ALA A 62 6.68 2.15 0.56
C ALA A 62 7.69 1.02 0.85
N ASP A 63 7.96 0.76 2.13
CA ASP A 63 8.83 -0.34 2.59
C ASP A 63 8.19 -1.71 2.34
N GLU A 64 6.89 -1.87 2.57
CA GLU A 64 6.18 -3.10 2.24
C GLU A 64 6.13 -3.32 0.71
N GLY A 65 5.90 -2.26 -0.07
CA GLY A 65 5.99 -2.31 -1.52
C GLY A 65 7.37 -2.78 -2.00
N GLN A 66 8.46 -2.26 -1.42
CA GLN A 66 9.82 -2.70 -1.74
C GLN A 66 10.04 -4.18 -1.36
N PHE A 67 9.54 -4.62 -0.21
CA PHE A 67 9.63 -6.01 0.22
C PHE A 67 8.90 -6.96 -0.74
N LEU A 68 7.67 -6.64 -1.14
CA LEU A 68 6.91 -7.44 -2.12
C LEU A 68 7.65 -7.54 -3.45
N ASN A 69 8.22 -6.43 -3.94
CA ASN A 69 9.00 -6.41 -5.17
C ASN A 69 10.21 -7.37 -5.10
N LEU A 70 10.94 -7.35 -3.99
CA LEU A 70 12.06 -8.26 -3.75
C LEU A 70 11.59 -9.72 -3.66
N LEU A 71 10.53 -9.99 -2.88
CA LEU A 71 9.98 -11.33 -2.69
C LEU A 71 9.58 -11.97 -4.02
N LEU A 72 8.83 -11.23 -4.85
CA LEU A 72 8.37 -11.70 -6.16
C LEU A 72 9.53 -12.06 -7.10
N LYS A 73 10.60 -11.26 -7.09
CA LYS A 73 11.83 -11.55 -7.86
C LYS A 73 12.54 -12.80 -7.34
N LEU A 74 12.66 -12.96 -6.02
CA LEU A 74 13.33 -14.12 -5.41
C LEU A 74 12.61 -15.44 -5.70
N ILE A 75 11.27 -15.43 -5.74
CA ILE A 75 10.48 -16.63 -6.04
C ILE A 75 10.24 -16.83 -7.55
N ASN A 76 10.78 -15.94 -8.40
CA ASN A 76 10.57 -15.94 -9.85
C ASN A 76 9.08 -16.02 -10.23
N ALA A 77 8.25 -15.19 -9.59
CA ALA A 77 6.83 -15.16 -9.83
C ALA A 77 6.51 -14.77 -11.29
N LYS A 78 5.47 -15.38 -11.85
CA LYS A 78 4.94 -15.06 -13.20
C LYS A 78 3.44 -14.88 -13.25
N ASN A 79 2.69 -15.54 -12.39
CA ASN A 79 1.22 -15.50 -12.38
C ASN A 79 0.76 -15.28 -10.93
N THR A 80 0.25 -14.10 -10.64
CA THR A 80 -0.12 -13.68 -9.29
C THR A 80 -1.59 -13.29 -9.21
N MET A 81 -2.11 -13.19 -8.00
CA MET A 81 -3.44 -12.67 -7.70
C MET A 81 -3.32 -11.64 -6.59
N GLU A 82 -4.04 -10.53 -6.71
CA GLU A 82 -4.16 -9.50 -5.68
C GLU A 82 -5.64 -9.30 -5.34
N ILE A 83 -5.98 -9.37 -4.06
CA ILE A 83 -7.33 -9.16 -3.54
C ILE A 83 -7.27 -7.93 -2.64
N GLY A 84 -7.97 -6.87 -3.04
CA GLY A 84 -7.79 -5.52 -2.49
C GLY A 84 -6.70 -4.78 -3.24
N VAL A 85 -7.09 -3.95 -4.20
CA VAL A 85 -6.22 -3.17 -5.09
C VAL A 85 -6.17 -1.71 -4.64
N TYR A 86 -7.32 -1.16 -4.24
CA TYR A 86 -7.48 0.26 -3.96
C TYR A 86 -6.92 1.13 -5.12
N THR A 87 -5.98 2.04 -4.83
CA THR A 87 -5.30 2.87 -5.85
C THR A 87 -4.14 2.16 -6.53
N GLY A 88 -3.78 0.94 -6.11
CA GLY A 88 -2.87 0.06 -6.85
C GLY A 88 -1.38 0.19 -6.50
N TYR A 89 -0.98 0.70 -5.33
CA TYR A 89 0.44 0.78 -4.97
C TYR A 89 1.11 -0.61 -4.88
N SER A 90 0.47 -1.57 -4.21
CA SER A 90 0.86 -2.99 -4.19
C SER A 90 0.85 -3.61 -5.59
N LEU A 91 -0.22 -3.35 -6.35
CA LEU A 91 -0.40 -3.86 -7.71
C LEU A 91 0.73 -3.40 -8.64
N LEU A 92 1.08 -2.12 -8.58
CA LEU A 92 2.17 -1.53 -9.38
C LEU A 92 3.53 -2.09 -8.94
N SER A 93 3.77 -2.23 -7.63
CA SER A 93 4.99 -2.86 -7.12
C SER A 93 5.16 -4.29 -7.65
N THR A 94 4.06 -5.05 -7.65
CA THR A 94 3.98 -6.41 -8.18
C THR A 94 4.26 -6.43 -9.68
N ALA A 95 3.58 -5.59 -10.47
CA ALA A 95 3.75 -5.51 -11.91
C ALA A 95 5.20 -5.20 -12.32
N LEU A 96 5.87 -4.28 -11.61
CA LEU A 96 7.27 -3.94 -11.85
C LEU A 96 8.26 -5.04 -11.42
N ALA A 97 7.83 -6.02 -10.62
CA ALA A 97 8.65 -7.14 -10.19
C ALA A 97 8.57 -8.35 -11.13
N LEU A 98 7.42 -8.54 -11.78
CA LEU A 98 7.19 -9.64 -12.69
C LEU A 98 7.95 -9.46 -14.02
N PRO A 99 8.24 -10.55 -14.74
CA PRO A 99 8.74 -10.45 -16.11
C PRO A 99 7.69 -9.83 -17.04
N GLU A 100 8.11 -9.41 -18.24
CA GLU A 100 7.24 -8.79 -19.25
C GLU A 100 6.01 -9.65 -19.61
N ASP A 101 6.16 -10.98 -19.59
CA ASP A 101 5.07 -11.94 -19.84
C ASP A 101 4.24 -12.30 -18.58
N GLY A 102 4.50 -11.60 -17.47
CA GLY A 102 3.85 -11.79 -16.19
C GLY A 102 2.38 -11.38 -16.21
N LYS A 103 1.57 -12.03 -15.36
CA LYS A 103 0.13 -11.80 -15.26
C LYS A 103 -0.28 -11.59 -13.81
N ILE A 104 -1.21 -10.67 -13.60
CA ILE A 104 -1.82 -10.39 -12.31
C ILE A 104 -3.33 -10.45 -12.48
N LEU A 105 -4.00 -11.30 -11.71
CA LEU A 105 -5.45 -11.19 -11.51
C LEU A 105 -5.71 -10.26 -10.32
N ALA A 106 -6.15 -9.04 -10.61
CA ALA A 106 -6.44 -8.02 -9.59
C ALA A 106 -7.95 -7.94 -9.34
N LEU A 107 -8.35 -8.04 -8.07
CA LEU A 107 -9.76 -8.05 -7.64
C LEU A 107 -9.98 -6.96 -6.59
N ASP A 108 -10.91 -6.04 -6.88
CA ASP A 108 -11.41 -5.06 -5.93
C ASP A 108 -12.91 -4.88 -6.12
N ILE A 109 -13.61 -4.49 -5.05
CA ILE A 109 -15.05 -4.18 -5.10
C ILE A 109 -15.30 -2.75 -5.61
N ASN A 110 -14.31 -1.87 -5.54
CA ASN A 110 -14.43 -0.48 -5.96
C ASN A 110 -13.47 -0.17 -7.13
N ARG A 111 -14.06 0.01 -8.32
CA ARG A 111 -13.32 0.35 -9.54
C ARG A 111 -12.85 1.81 -9.59
N GLU A 112 -13.62 2.73 -9.01
CA GLU A 112 -13.37 4.18 -9.09
C GLU A 112 -12.04 4.56 -8.43
N ASN A 113 -11.63 3.85 -7.38
CA ASN A 113 -10.34 4.10 -6.72
C ASN A 113 -9.12 3.70 -7.58
N TYR A 114 -9.30 2.78 -8.53
CA TYR A 114 -8.23 2.27 -9.39
C TYR A 114 -7.99 3.14 -10.64
N GLU A 115 -9.02 3.89 -11.08
CA GLU A 115 -8.99 4.76 -12.26
C GLU A 115 -8.40 6.15 -11.94
#